data_AF-A0A7L3EYS7-F1
#
_entry.id   AF-A0A7L3EYS7-F1
#
_cell.length_a   1.000
_cell.length_b   1.000
_cell.length_c   1.000
_cell.angle_alpha   90.00
_cell.angle_beta   90.00
_cell.angle_gamma   90.00
#
_symmetry.space_group_name_H-M   'P 1'
#
loop_
_entity.id
_entity.type
_entity.pdbx_description
1 polymer ?
#
loop_
_entity_poly.entity_id
_entity_poly.type
_entity_poly.pdbx_seq_one_letter_code
_entity_poly.pdbx_strand_id
1 'polypeptide(L)'
;ANVTVTDLEELQELLMVNIENNKHLVTGSVRAKVLKWGEDVTEFQPPPDYILMADCIYYEESLEPLLKTLKDLTGPDTCVLCCYEQRTMGKNPEIEKKYFELLQVDFELERIPLDQQDEEYRSADIHVLSIHRKR
;
A
#
# COMPACT_ATOMS: atom_id res chain seq x y z
N ALA A 1 6.73 -0.19 -15.39
CA ALA A 1 5.59 0.58 -14.84
C ALA A 1 5.91 2.08 -14.88
N ASN A 2 4.90 2.94 -14.85
CA ASN A 2 5.06 4.37 -14.59
C ASN A 2 4.65 4.63 -13.15
N VAL A 3 5.61 4.89 -12.28
CA VAL A 3 5.45 4.81 -10.83
C VAL A 3 5.42 6.20 -10.21
N THR A 4 4.47 6.42 -9.31
CA THR A 4 4.54 7.53 -8.35
C THR A 4 4.77 6.90 -6.97
N VAL A 5 5.96 7.08 -6.40
CA VAL A 5 6.23 6.68 -5.01
C VAL A 5 5.81 7.82 -4.10
N THR A 6 5.11 7.50 -3.03
CA THR A 6 4.51 8.50 -2.16
C THR A 6 4.82 8.27 -0.70
N ASP A 7 5.06 9.35 0.02
CA ASP A 7 5.20 9.36 1.47
C ASP A 7 4.95 10.78 2.00
N LEU A 8 5.21 11.01 3.29
CA LEU A 8 5.18 12.33 3.92
C LEU A 8 6.25 13.28 3.33
N GLU A 9 6.10 14.57 3.60
CA GLU A 9 6.99 15.64 3.11
C GLU A 9 8.45 15.38 3.54
N GLU A 10 8.65 14.98 4.80
CA GLU A 10 9.98 14.71 5.36
C GLU A 10 10.75 13.56 4.69
N LEU A 11 10.06 12.69 3.94
CA LEU A 11 10.68 11.55 3.25
C LEU A 11 10.94 11.82 1.76
N GLN A 12 10.53 12.96 1.22
CA GLN A 12 10.70 13.27 -0.21
C GLN A 12 12.16 13.30 -0.63
N GLU A 13 13.06 13.88 0.18
CA GLU A 13 14.50 13.90 -0.12
C GLU A 13 15.08 12.48 -0.22
N LEU A 14 14.70 11.58 0.71
CA LEU A 14 15.15 10.19 0.71
C LEU A 14 14.66 9.43 -0.53
N LEU A 15 13.39 9.61 -0.88
CA LEU A 15 12.82 9.01 -2.10
C LEU A 15 13.58 9.48 -3.35
N MET A 16 13.86 10.78 -3.46
CA MET A 16 14.58 11.33 -4.60
C MET A 16 16.03 10.82 -4.70
N VAL A 17 16.74 10.69 -3.58
CA VAL A 17 18.09 10.07 -3.55
C VAL A 17 18.04 8.63 -4.06
N ASN A 18 17.07 7.83 -3.60
CA ASN A 18 16.92 6.45 -4.03
C ASN A 18 16.56 6.34 -5.51
N ILE A 19 15.69 7.22 -6.02
CA ILE A 19 15.36 7.30 -7.45
C ILE A 19 16.62 7.58 -8.27
N GLU A 20 17.39 8.61 -7.90
CA GLU A 20 18.58 9.02 -8.65
C GLU A 20 19.65 7.92 -8.67
N ASN A 21 19.89 7.27 -7.53
CA ASN A 21 20.86 6.17 -7.42
C ASN A 21 20.48 4.95 -8.28
N ASN A 22 19.18 4.70 -8.47
CA ASN A 22 18.68 3.52 -9.18
C ASN A 22 18.15 3.81 -10.59
N LYS A 23 18.18 5.07 -11.05
CA LYS A 23 17.60 5.49 -12.35
C LYS A 23 18.12 4.71 -13.55
N HIS A 24 19.36 4.22 -13.46
CA HIS A 24 20.02 3.46 -14.51
C HIS A 24 19.39 2.06 -14.73
N LEU A 25 18.65 1.55 -13.76
CA LEU A 25 17.90 0.29 -13.84
C LEU A 25 16.43 0.49 -14.27
N VAL A 26 15.96 1.73 -14.31
CA VAL A 26 14.55 2.04 -14.57
C VAL A 26 14.27 1.96 -16.07
N THR A 27 13.43 1.00 -16.47
CA THR A 27 12.95 0.85 -17.85
C THR A 27 11.62 1.59 -18.14
N GLY A 28 10.97 2.09 -17.08
CA GLY A 28 9.75 2.92 -17.17
C GLY A 28 10.00 4.34 -16.68
N SER A 29 9.13 4.84 -15.82
CA SER A 29 9.33 6.12 -15.13
C SER A 29 9.05 6.00 -13.64
N VAL A 30 9.70 6.83 -12.84
CA VAL A 30 9.45 6.95 -11.41
C VAL A 30 9.54 8.42 -10.99
N ARG A 31 8.62 8.86 -10.15
CA ARG A 31 8.63 10.18 -9.51
C ARG A 31 8.23 10.06 -8.05
N ALA A 32 8.75 10.94 -7.21
CA ALA A 32 8.30 11.09 -5.83
C ALA A 32 7.20 12.16 -5.74
N LYS A 33 6.19 11.93 -4.90
CA LYS A 33 5.15 12.89 -4.55
C LYS A 33 4.80 12.77 -3.08
N VAL A 34 4.31 13.87 -2.52
CA VAL A 34 3.77 13.88 -1.15
C VAL A 34 2.36 13.31 -1.22
N LEU A 35 2.06 12.33 -0.36
CA LEU A 35 0.70 11.89 -0.12
C LEU A 35 0.55 11.53 1.34
N LYS A 36 0.02 12.47 2.12
CA LYS A 36 -0.42 12.18 3.47
C LYS A 36 -1.81 11.56 3.42
N TRP A 37 -1.96 10.39 4.03
CA TRP A 37 -3.21 9.66 3.98
C TRP A 37 -4.37 10.47 4.55
N GLY A 38 -5.52 10.35 3.90
CA GLY A 38 -6.77 11.04 4.21
C GLY A 38 -6.97 12.35 3.46
N GLU A 39 -5.92 12.90 2.85
CA GLU A 39 -5.95 14.17 2.13
C GLU A 39 -6.46 14.02 0.67
N ASP A 40 -6.42 15.10 -0.11
CA ASP A 40 -6.91 15.11 -1.49
C ASP A 40 -5.99 14.31 -2.41
N VAL A 41 -6.59 13.47 -3.26
CA VAL A 41 -5.85 12.61 -4.20
C VAL A 41 -6.09 13.00 -5.66
N THR A 42 -6.70 14.16 -5.93
CA THR A 42 -7.05 14.61 -7.28
C THR A 42 -5.83 14.63 -8.21
N GLU A 43 -4.64 14.97 -7.72
CA GLU A 43 -3.41 14.98 -8.54
C GLU A 43 -2.93 13.60 -9.01
N PHE A 44 -3.42 12.53 -8.38
CA PHE A 44 -3.09 11.14 -8.71
C PHE A 44 -4.08 10.51 -9.69
N GLN A 45 -5.08 11.26 -10.14
CA GLN A 45 -6.06 10.81 -11.12
C GLN A 45 -5.48 10.81 -12.55
N PRO A 46 -5.93 9.90 -13.45
CA PRO A 46 -6.96 8.86 -13.24
C PRO A 46 -6.48 7.73 -12.30
N PRO A 47 -7.40 6.86 -11.81
CA PRO A 47 -7.04 5.77 -10.92
C PRO A 47 -5.89 4.92 -11.49
N PRO A 48 -4.90 4.53 -10.68
CA PRO A 48 -3.79 3.72 -11.17
C PRO A 48 -4.24 2.29 -11.42
N ASP A 49 -3.54 1.59 -12.31
CA ASP A 49 -3.74 0.15 -12.53
C ASP A 49 -3.43 -0.66 -11.26
N TYR A 50 -2.41 -0.22 -10.51
CA TYR A 50 -1.96 -0.88 -9.28
C TYR A 50 -1.73 0.13 -8.15
N ILE A 51 -2.11 -0.25 -6.93
CA ILE A 51 -1.65 0.39 -5.69
C ILE A 51 -0.84 -0.65 -4.92
N LEU A 52 0.36 -0.27 -4.49
CA LEU A 52 1.24 -1.13 -3.71
C LEU A 52 1.39 -0.54 -2.31
N MET A 53 1.22 -1.37 -1.29
CA MET A 53 1.47 -1.02 0.11
C MET A 53 2.38 -2.07 0.73
N ALA A 54 3.43 -1.62 1.41
CA ALA A 54 4.33 -2.47 2.16
C ALA A 54 4.42 -1.94 3.59
N ASP A 55 3.94 -2.75 4.52
CA ASP A 55 3.99 -2.51 5.97
C ASP A 55 3.32 -1.20 6.43
N CYS A 56 2.17 -0.88 5.84
CA CYS A 56 1.40 0.34 6.14
C CYS A 56 0.39 0.18 7.29
N ILE A 57 0.29 -1.00 7.92
CA ILE A 57 -0.71 -1.32 8.95
C ILE A 57 -0.03 -1.46 10.32
N TYR A 58 0.05 -0.38 11.09
CA TYR A 58 0.81 -0.39 12.36
C TYR A 58 0.37 0.62 13.42
N TYR A 59 -0.36 1.68 13.07
CA TYR A 59 -0.93 2.64 14.03
C TYR A 59 -2.45 2.77 13.87
N GLU A 60 -3.16 2.92 14.98
CA GLU A 60 -4.62 2.95 14.97
C GLU A 60 -5.17 4.21 14.30
N GLU A 61 -4.48 5.33 14.51
CA GLU A 61 -4.84 6.66 14.02
C GLU A 61 -4.69 6.78 12.49
N SER A 62 -3.90 5.89 11.86
CA SER A 62 -3.69 5.90 10.41
C SER A 62 -4.69 5.05 9.64
N LEU A 63 -5.48 4.20 10.32
CA LEU A 63 -6.38 3.24 9.65
C LEU A 63 -7.45 3.92 8.79
N GLU A 64 -8.23 4.84 9.37
CA GLU A 64 -9.29 5.53 8.65
C GLU A 64 -8.75 6.44 7.53
N PRO A 65 -7.70 7.25 7.76
CA PRO A 65 -7.06 8.03 6.68
C PRO A 65 -6.52 7.16 5.53
N LEU A 66 -5.87 6.03 5.85
CA LEU A 66 -5.36 5.09 4.85
C LEU A 66 -6.50 4.51 4.00
N LEU A 67 -7.56 4.03 4.65
CA LEU A 67 -8.71 3.46 3.96
C LEU A 67 -9.46 4.48 3.12
N LYS A 68 -9.58 5.73 3.59
CA LYS A 68 -10.12 6.82 2.78
C LYS A 68 -9.28 7.02 1.51
N THR A 69 -7.96 7.09 1.66
CA THR A 69 -7.02 7.26 0.53
C THR A 69 -7.16 6.13 -0.48
N LEU A 70 -7.24 4.88 -0.01
CA LEU A 70 -7.48 3.72 -0.87
C LEU A 70 -8.80 3.83 -1.63
N LYS A 71 -9.90 4.22 -0.97
CA LYS A 71 -11.20 4.40 -1.65
C LYS A 71 -11.17 5.49 -2.72
N ASP A 72 -10.46 6.58 -2.44
CA ASP A 72 -10.39 7.75 -3.33
C ASP A 72 -9.45 7.48 -4.53
N LEU A 73 -8.39 6.67 -4.36
CA LEU A 73 -7.48 6.28 -5.42
C LEU A 73 -7.99 5.09 -6.26
N THR A 74 -8.73 4.15 -5.66
CA THR A 74 -9.09 2.89 -6.33
C THR A 74 -10.26 3.07 -7.29
N GLY A 75 -10.00 2.82 -8.58
CA GLY A 75 -10.99 2.71 -9.64
C GLY A 75 -11.54 1.28 -9.80
N PRO A 76 -12.47 1.06 -10.76
CA PRO A 76 -13.08 -0.26 -10.97
C PRO A 76 -12.09 -1.38 -11.33
N ASP A 77 -10.99 -1.03 -11.99
CA ASP A 77 -9.98 -1.98 -12.50
C ASP A 77 -8.66 -1.93 -11.70
N THR A 78 -8.58 -1.08 -10.67
CA THR A 78 -7.38 -0.96 -9.84
C THR A 78 -7.19 -2.22 -9.00
N CYS A 79 -5.99 -2.82 -9.08
CA CYS A 79 -5.56 -3.92 -8.23
C CYS A 79 -4.71 -3.40 -7.07
N VAL A 80 -5.12 -3.65 -5.84
CA VAL A 80 -4.34 -3.26 -4.67
C VAL A 80 -3.59 -4.47 -4.13
N LEU A 81 -2.26 -4.37 -4.03
CA LEU A 81 -1.42 -5.37 -3.37
C LEU A 81 -0.93 -4.82 -2.03
N CYS A 82 -1.34 -5.46 -0.94
CA CYS A 82 -0.96 -5.10 0.41
C CYS A 82 -0.07 -6.20 1.00
N CYS A 83 1.19 -5.87 1.26
CA CYS A 83 2.12 -6.71 1.99
C CYS A 83 2.29 -6.15 3.41
N TYR A 84 2.21 -6.99 4.44
CA TYR A 84 2.46 -6.57 5.82
C TYR A 84 3.01 -7.72 6.66
N GLU A 85 3.73 -7.37 7.72
CA GLU A 85 4.17 -8.32 8.76
C GLU A 85 3.10 -8.42 9.85
N GLN A 86 2.63 -9.64 10.14
CA GLN A 86 1.74 -9.89 11.25
C GLN A 86 2.50 -9.75 12.58
N ARG A 87 2.03 -8.83 13.43
CA ARG A 87 2.65 -8.51 14.72
C ARG A 87 1.73 -8.88 15.87
N THR A 88 2.21 -9.72 16.78
CA THR A 88 1.42 -10.26 17.89
C THR A 88 1.57 -9.50 19.21
N MET A 89 2.45 -8.50 19.25
CA MET A 89 2.81 -7.76 20.46
C MET A 89 2.08 -6.41 20.56
N GLY A 90 1.79 -5.98 21.79
CA GLY A 90 1.19 -4.67 22.04
C GLY A 90 -0.23 -4.58 21.49
N LYS A 91 -0.56 -3.46 20.83
CA LYS A 91 -1.88 -3.19 20.23
C LYS A 91 -2.01 -3.68 18.78
N ASN A 92 -0.96 -4.30 18.22
CA ASN A 92 -0.93 -4.67 16.80
C ASN A 92 -2.05 -5.65 16.41
N PRO A 93 -2.38 -6.69 17.21
CA PRO A 93 -3.48 -7.60 16.87
C PRO A 93 -4.83 -6.89 16.74
N GLU A 94 -5.10 -5.90 17.61
CA GLU A 94 -6.34 -5.13 17.58
C GLU A 94 -6.37 -4.16 16.40
N ILE A 95 -5.23 -3.53 16.07
CA ILE A 95 -5.10 -2.63 14.91
C ILE A 95 -5.30 -3.41 13.61
N GLU A 96 -4.66 -4.58 13.48
CA GLU A 96 -4.82 -5.47 12.33
C GLU A 96 -6.28 -5.90 12.15
N LYS A 97 -6.91 -6.36 13.24
CA LYS A 97 -8.33 -6.75 13.22
C LYS A 97 -9.23 -5.59 12.77
N LYS A 98 -9.05 -4.40 13.37
CA LYS A 98 -9.83 -3.21 13.05
C LYS A 98 -9.62 -2.76 11.60
N TYR A 99 -8.39 -2.86 11.09
CA TYR A 99 -8.09 -2.58 9.69
C TYR A 99 -8.93 -3.47 8.76
N PHE A 100 -8.94 -4.78 8.99
CA PHE A 100 -9.72 -5.70 8.14
C PHE A 100 -11.22 -5.49 8.25
N GLU A 101 -11.75 -5.24 9.46
CA GLU A 101 -13.17 -4.93 9.66
C GLU A 101 -13.60 -3.69 8.86
N LEU A 102 -12.78 -2.63 8.85
CA LEU A 102 -13.06 -1.40 8.11
C LEU A 102 -12.83 -1.56 6.60
N LEU A 103 -11.78 -2.27 6.19
CA LEU A 103 -11.45 -2.52 4.77
C LEU A 103 -12.58 -3.30 4.08
N GLN A 104 -13.11 -4.33 4.75
CA GLN A 104 -14.14 -5.20 4.20
C GLN A 104 -15.50 -4.51 4.00
N VAL A 105 -15.69 -3.26 4.46
CA VAL A 105 -16.91 -2.50 4.15
C VAL A 105 -17.01 -2.22 2.65
N ASP A 106 -15.90 -1.83 2.02
CA ASP A 106 -15.87 -1.35 0.62
C ASP A 106 -15.05 -2.25 -0.31
N PHE A 107 -14.25 -3.15 0.24
CA PHE A 107 -13.33 -4.00 -0.52
C PHE A 107 -13.54 -5.49 -0.24
N GLU A 108 -13.20 -6.30 -1.22
CA GLU A 108 -12.95 -7.74 -1.10
C GLU A 108 -11.45 -7.99 -1.09
N LEU A 109 -11.01 -9.02 -0.37
CA LEU A 109 -9.60 -9.35 -0.26
C LEU A 109 -9.39 -10.86 -0.30
N GLU A 110 -8.28 -11.25 -0.92
CA GLU A 110 -7.78 -12.61 -0.97
C GLU A 110 -6.33 -12.63 -0.49
N ARG A 111 -5.99 -13.62 0.36
CA ARG A 111 -4.61 -13.83 0.77
C ARG A 111 -3.88 -14.63 -0.29
N ILE A 112 -2.77 -14.09 -0.79
CA ILE A 112 -1.87 -14.80 -1.70
C ILE A 112 -1.18 -15.94 -0.91
N PRO A 113 -1.27 -17.20 -1.38
CA PRO A 113 -0.59 -18.33 -0.76
C PRO A 113 0.93 -18.15 -0.63
N LEU A 114 1.52 -18.70 0.44
CA LEU A 114 2.95 -18.57 0.74
C LEU A 114 3.84 -19.22 -0.34
N ASP A 115 3.33 -20.24 -1.04
CA ASP A 115 4.00 -20.92 -2.14
C ASP A 115 3.95 -20.13 -3.47
N GLN A 116 3.17 -19.06 -3.53
CA GLN A 116 3.19 -18.09 -4.64
C GLN A 116 4.07 -16.87 -4.34
N GLN A 117 4.62 -16.77 -3.12
CA GLN A 117 5.66 -15.79 -2.80
C GLN A 117 7.04 -16.32 -3.23
N ASP A 118 8.03 -15.44 -3.26
CA ASP A 118 9.42 -15.81 -3.57
C ASP A 118 9.91 -16.94 -2.62
N GLU A 119 10.64 -17.92 -3.16
CA GLU A 119 11.04 -19.11 -2.39
C GLU A 119 11.99 -18.78 -1.23
N GLU A 120 12.84 -17.77 -1.39
CA GLU A 120 13.84 -17.31 -0.41
C GLU A 120 13.29 -16.13 0.42
N TYR A 121 12.67 -15.15 -0.23
CA TYR A 121 12.21 -13.91 0.39
C TYR A 121 10.74 -13.98 0.83
N ARG A 122 10.43 -14.92 1.73
CA ARG A 122 9.10 -15.10 2.32
C ARG A 122 9.16 -15.48 3.79
N SER A 123 8.08 -15.21 4.53
CA SER A 123 7.93 -15.62 5.92
C SER A 123 6.48 -16.05 6.18
N ALA A 124 6.30 -16.98 7.12
CA ALA A 124 4.96 -17.33 7.59
C ALA A 124 4.24 -16.12 8.22
N ASP A 125 5.00 -15.19 8.78
CA ASP A 125 4.50 -13.97 9.43
C ASP A 125 4.35 -12.80 8.46
N ILE A 126 4.80 -12.92 7.20
CA ILE A 126 4.62 -11.88 6.17
C ILE A 126 3.51 -12.31 5.22
N HIS A 127 2.50 -11.47 5.10
CA HIS A 127 1.30 -11.77 4.33
C HIS A 127 1.20 -10.82 3.14
N VAL A 128 0.82 -11.37 1.99
CA VAL A 128 0.48 -10.58 0.80
C VAL A 128 -0.99 -10.77 0.50
N LEU A 129 -1.70 -9.67 0.32
CA LEU A 129 -3.13 -9.63 0.03
C LEU A 129 -3.36 -8.98 -1.33
N SER A 130 -4.24 -9.58 -2.11
CA SER A 130 -4.86 -8.95 -3.27
C SER A 130 -6.21 -8.36 -2.83
N ILE A 131 -6.41 -7.07 -3.08
CA ILE A 131 -7.57 -6.32 -2.62
C ILE A 131 -8.23 -5.64 -3.83
N HIS A 132 -9.55 -5.78 -3.93
CA HIS A 132 -10.37 -5.23 -5.00
C HIS A 132 -11.58 -4.50 -4.45
N ARG A 133 -11.99 -3.41 -5.10
CA ARG A 133 -13.20 -2.67 -4.71
C ARG A 133 -14.44 -3.51 -4.97
N LYS A 134 -15.38 -3.55 -4.02
CA LYS A 134 -16.69 -4.17 -4.22
C LYS A 134 -17.45 -3.46 -5.34
N ARG A 135 -18.22 -4.24 -6.10
CA ARG A 135 -19.12 -3.74 -7.13
C ARG A 135 -20.48 -3.35 -6.56
#